data_AF-A0A1Q7YJE4-F1
#
_entry.id   AF-A0A1Q7YJE4-F1
#
_cell.length_a   1.000
_cell.length_b   1.000
_cell.length_c   1.000
_cell.angle_alpha   90.00
_cell.angle_beta   90.00
_cell.angle_gamma   90.00
#
_symmetry.space_group_name_H-M   'P 1'
#
loop_
_entity.id
_entity.type
_entity.pdbx_description
1 polymer ?
#
loop_
_entity_poly.entity_id
_entity_poly.type
_entity_poly.pdbx_seq_one_letter_code
_entity_poly.pdbx_strand_id
1 'polypeptide(L)'
;MQNMADNDLYNLGALLQCHLLDLLIDGPSSFAALYGALIRHCGYPDTLEVPLVLNALLEMEQQGWVKALQIDEEGYFHVPTDEDRKNNLYAYCMWLPRASFEELSLDEIGLWYELTSEGRARWEGLPDDSVNSLRQWKLDDSSDTSTIVIQAANTEIAKEALRFWLFYNPKINIVNGSMTIEPISDLSLSNGTKIINGVKVSWRYQLTPH
;
A
#
# COMPACT_ATOMS: atom_id res chain seq x y z
N MET A 1 -11.87 -2.75 -24.47
CA MET A 1 -11.57 -3.58 -23.28
C MET A 1 -10.17 -3.24 -22.78
N GLN A 2 -9.97 -2.01 -22.26
CA GLN A 2 -8.64 -1.52 -21.85
C GLN A 2 -8.70 -0.70 -20.54
N ASN A 3 -9.85 -0.68 -19.84
CA ASN A 3 -10.09 0.19 -18.67
C ASN A 3 -10.19 -0.57 -17.32
N MET A 4 -9.91 -1.88 -17.25
CA MET A 4 -9.94 -2.62 -15.97
C MET A 4 -8.56 -2.65 -15.30
N ALA A 5 -7.48 -2.89 -16.05
CA ALA A 5 -6.11 -2.92 -15.50
C ALA A 5 -5.67 -1.56 -14.89
N ASP A 6 -6.09 -0.44 -15.48
CA ASP A 6 -5.76 0.90 -14.97
C ASP A 6 -6.52 1.26 -13.67
N ASN A 7 -7.74 0.73 -13.47
CA ASN A 7 -8.48 0.86 -12.20
C ASN A 7 -7.95 -0.09 -11.11
N ASP A 8 -7.10 -1.06 -11.47
CA ASP A 8 -6.61 -2.09 -10.56
C ASP A 8 -5.35 -1.66 -9.77
N LEU A 9 -4.49 -0.82 -10.36
CA LEU A 9 -3.33 -0.19 -9.70
C LEU A 9 -3.73 0.99 -8.79
N TYR A 10 -4.81 1.69 -9.14
CA TYR A 10 -5.24 2.92 -8.46
C TYR A 10 -5.56 2.75 -6.95
N ASN A 11 -6.04 1.59 -6.51
CA ASN A 11 -6.46 1.43 -5.10
C ASN A 11 -5.37 0.89 -4.16
N LEU A 12 -4.40 0.11 -4.66
CA LEU A 12 -3.21 -0.22 -3.84
C LEU A 12 -2.37 1.04 -3.60
N GLY A 13 -2.28 1.91 -4.62
CA GLY A 13 -1.72 3.25 -4.50
C GLY A 13 -2.43 4.05 -3.41
N ALA A 14 -3.77 4.10 -3.41
CA ALA A 14 -4.53 4.85 -2.41
C ALA A 14 -4.31 4.37 -0.96
N LEU A 15 -4.31 3.05 -0.70
CA LEU A 15 -4.03 2.51 0.63
C LEU A 15 -2.58 2.80 1.07
N LEU A 16 -1.63 2.60 0.16
CA LEU A 16 -0.22 2.88 0.41
C LEU A 16 -0.01 4.37 0.73
N GLN A 17 -0.67 5.27 0.00
CA GLN A 17 -0.65 6.71 0.26
C GLN A 17 -1.22 7.02 1.64
N CYS A 18 -2.32 6.38 2.08
CA CYS A 18 -2.86 6.58 3.42
C CYS A 18 -1.86 6.17 4.51
N HIS A 19 -1.25 4.99 4.39
CA HIS A 19 -0.22 4.56 5.33
C HIS A 19 1.02 5.47 5.32
N LEU A 20 1.43 5.97 4.15
CA LEU A 20 2.53 6.93 4.05
C LEU A 20 2.18 8.29 4.71
N LEU A 21 0.94 8.77 4.56
CA LEU A 21 0.46 9.96 5.26
C LEU A 21 0.48 9.75 6.78
N ASP A 22 0.01 8.61 7.27
CA ASP A 22 0.05 8.26 8.70
C ASP A 22 1.48 8.26 9.23
N LEU A 23 2.43 7.68 8.49
CA LEU A 23 3.83 7.60 8.90
C LEU A 23 4.54 8.97 8.92
N LEU A 24 4.08 9.93 8.11
CA LEU A 24 4.68 11.27 8.01
C LEU A 24 4.06 12.29 8.97
N ILE A 25 2.97 11.96 9.68
CA ILE A 25 2.22 12.94 10.49
C ILE A 25 3.04 13.53 11.64
N ASP A 26 3.95 12.73 12.19
CA ASP A 26 4.79 13.06 13.34
C ASP A 26 6.08 13.79 12.95
N GLY A 27 6.42 13.84 11.65
CA GLY A 27 7.55 14.63 11.15
C GLY A 27 8.16 14.13 9.84
N PRO A 28 9.18 14.86 9.33
CA PRO A 28 9.94 14.44 8.16
C PRO A 28 10.58 13.06 8.37
N SER A 29 10.64 12.25 7.31
CA SER A 29 11.25 10.91 7.36
C SER A 29 12.03 10.61 6.09
N SER A 30 13.13 9.88 6.24
CA SER A 30 13.87 9.31 5.11
C SER A 30 13.05 8.22 4.41
N PHE A 31 13.30 8.00 3.12
CA PHE A 31 12.66 6.92 2.37
C PHE A 31 12.89 5.55 3.01
N ALA A 32 14.11 5.30 3.50
CA ALA A 32 14.47 4.05 4.14
C ALA A 32 13.65 3.81 5.41
N ALA A 33 13.46 4.85 6.24
CA ALA A 33 12.63 4.78 7.43
C ALA A 33 11.16 4.49 7.09
N LEU A 34 10.59 5.19 6.11
CA LEU A 34 9.21 4.96 5.65
C LEU A 34 9.02 3.53 5.12
N TYR A 35 9.92 3.08 4.25
CA TYR A 35 9.88 1.75 3.67
C TYR A 35 9.96 0.66 4.75
N GLY A 36 10.90 0.80 5.70
CA GLY A 36 11.01 -0.11 6.83
C GLY A 36 9.77 -0.09 7.75
N ALA A 37 9.16 1.08 7.96
CA ALA A 37 7.95 1.21 8.76
C ALA A 37 6.72 0.59 8.09
N LEU A 38 6.58 0.68 6.76
CA LEU A 38 5.52 -0.01 6.02
C LEU A 38 5.59 -1.53 6.24
N ILE A 39 6.79 -2.11 6.18
CA ILE A 39 6.98 -3.55 6.42
C ILE A 39 6.68 -3.89 7.89
N ARG A 40 7.27 -3.16 8.83
CA ARG A 40 7.19 -3.50 10.27
C ARG A 40 5.85 -3.21 10.93
N HIS A 41 5.21 -2.11 10.55
CA HIS A 41 4.06 -1.55 11.29
C HIS A 41 2.77 -1.59 10.46
N CYS A 42 2.88 -1.42 9.14
CA CYS A 42 1.71 -1.49 8.25
C CYS A 42 1.49 -2.89 7.67
N GLY A 43 2.39 -3.83 7.95
CA GLY A 43 2.25 -5.26 7.64
C GLY A 43 2.62 -5.66 6.22
N TYR A 44 3.24 -4.76 5.42
CA TYR A 44 3.70 -5.06 4.06
C TYR A 44 4.76 -6.18 4.05
N PRO A 45 4.83 -7.01 3.00
CA PRO A 45 5.82 -8.06 2.91
C PRO A 45 7.21 -7.46 2.68
N ASP A 46 8.24 -8.20 3.06
CA ASP A 46 9.63 -7.87 2.78
C ASP A 46 9.93 -7.81 1.27
N THR A 47 9.10 -8.46 0.45
CA THR A 47 9.12 -8.40 -1.01
C THR A 47 8.42 -7.18 -1.61
N LEU A 48 8.03 -6.16 -0.82
CA LEU A 48 7.43 -4.93 -1.34
C LEU A 48 8.35 -4.27 -2.38
N GLU A 49 7.81 -3.91 -3.53
CA GLU A 49 8.62 -3.32 -4.58
C GLU A 49 8.96 -1.86 -4.24
N VAL A 50 10.25 -1.55 -4.12
CA VAL A 50 10.76 -0.18 -3.93
C VAL A 50 10.18 0.82 -4.96
N PRO A 51 10.12 0.51 -6.28
CA PRO A 51 9.49 1.40 -7.25
C PRO A 51 8.04 1.75 -6.94
N LEU A 52 7.26 0.83 -6.36
CA LEU A 52 5.85 1.07 -6.03
C LEU A 52 5.72 2.16 -4.96
N VAL A 53 6.56 2.12 -3.93
CA VAL A 53 6.54 3.10 -2.83
C VAL A 53 7.03 4.46 -3.31
N LEU A 54 8.11 4.51 -4.09
CA LEU A 54 8.62 5.76 -4.66
C LEU A 54 7.62 6.41 -5.63
N ASN A 55 6.92 5.62 -6.45
CA ASN A 55 5.87 6.14 -7.33
C ASN A 55 4.70 6.72 -6.53
N ALA A 56 4.27 6.05 -5.45
CA ALA A 56 3.21 6.57 -4.58
C ALA A 56 3.61 7.91 -3.94
N LEU A 57 4.85 8.04 -3.46
CA LEU A 57 5.38 9.30 -2.90
C LEU A 57 5.48 10.40 -3.97
N LEU A 58 5.89 10.07 -5.19
CA LEU A 58 5.92 11.01 -6.31
C LEU A 58 4.52 11.50 -6.69
N GLU A 59 3.52 10.62 -6.70
CA GLU A 59 2.12 11.01 -6.92
C GLU A 59 1.61 11.94 -5.80
N MET A 60 1.93 11.63 -4.54
CA MET A 60 1.59 12.49 -3.40
C MET A 60 2.28 13.87 -3.52
N GLU A 61 3.51 13.92 -4.02
CA GLU A 61 4.23 15.17 -4.26
C GLU A 61 3.60 15.98 -5.39
N GLN A 62 3.23 15.34 -6.50
CA GLN A 62 2.51 15.99 -7.62
C GLN A 62 1.14 16.54 -7.19
N GLN A 63 0.50 15.90 -6.21
CA GLN A 63 -0.74 16.35 -5.60
C GLN A 63 -0.53 17.43 -4.53
N GLY A 64 0.73 17.77 -4.23
CA GLY A 64 1.11 18.78 -3.25
C GLY A 64 0.95 18.33 -1.80
N TRP A 65 0.78 17.03 -1.53
CA TRP A 65 0.58 16.50 -0.17
C TRP A 65 1.89 16.30 0.58
N VAL A 66 2.96 16.01 -0.14
CA VAL A 66 4.31 15.89 0.43
C VAL A 66 5.28 16.72 -0.39
N LYS A 67 6.39 17.12 0.23
CA LYS A 67 7.56 17.64 -0.48
C LYS A 67 8.72 16.67 -0.29
N ALA A 68 9.49 16.48 -1.36
CA ALA A 68 10.72 15.70 -1.30
C ALA A 68 11.91 16.65 -1.11
N LEU A 69 12.86 16.22 -0.29
CA LEU A 69 14.15 16.87 -0.07
C LEU A 69 15.25 15.83 -0.25
N GLN A 70 16.40 16.24 -0.76
CA GLN A 70 17.59 15.41 -0.81
C GLN A 70 18.75 16.16 -0.18
N ILE A 71 19.64 15.43 0.47
CA ILE A 71 20.93 15.95 0.94
C ILE A 71 21.97 15.69 -0.15
N ASP A 72 22.66 16.73 -0.62
CA ASP A 72 23.79 16.61 -1.56
C ASP A 72 25.08 16.12 -0.88
N GLU A 73 26.15 15.93 -1.66
CA GLU A 73 27.44 15.46 -1.14
C GLU A 73 28.07 16.45 -0.15
N GLU A 74 27.68 17.72 -0.24
CA GLU A 74 28.10 18.81 0.61
C GLU A 74 27.25 18.97 1.88
N GLY A 75 26.17 18.18 2.04
CA GLY A 75 25.30 18.17 3.21
C GLY A 75 24.17 19.20 3.17
N TYR A 76 23.92 19.85 2.04
CA TYR A 76 22.83 20.81 1.87
C TYR A 76 21.55 20.14 1.36
N PHE A 77 20.41 20.66 1.83
CA PHE A 77 19.10 20.22 1.35
C PHE A 77 18.71 20.94 0.06
N HIS A 78 18.31 20.17 -0.95
CA HIS A 78 17.71 20.69 -2.18
C HIS A 78 16.47 19.89 -2.59
N VAL A 79 15.71 20.44 -3.54
CA VAL A 79 14.60 19.73 -4.18
C VAL A 79 15.17 18.76 -5.20
N PRO A 80 14.89 17.45 -5.09
CA PRO A 80 15.50 16.45 -5.96
C PRO A 80 15.02 16.57 -7.40
N THR A 81 15.98 16.54 -8.32
CA THR A 81 15.75 16.51 -9.76
C THR A 81 15.26 15.14 -10.24
N ASP A 82 14.84 15.02 -11.50
CA ASP A 82 14.49 13.72 -12.09
C ASP A 82 15.70 12.76 -12.13
N GLU A 83 16.91 13.29 -12.29
CA GLU A 83 18.14 12.51 -12.27
C GLU A 83 18.46 12.00 -10.86
N ASP A 84 18.33 12.87 -9.86
CA ASP A 84 18.41 12.50 -8.45
C ASP A 84 17.47 11.35 -8.11
N ARG A 85 16.20 11.44 -8.51
CA ARG A 85 15.20 10.40 -8.26
C ARG A 85 15.56 9.07 -8.91
N LYS A 86 16.10 9.09 -10.13
CA LYS A 86 16.58 7.87 -10.82
C LYS A 86 17.76 7.25 -10.10
N ASN A 87 18.71 8.07 -9.65
CA ASN A 87 19.89 7.61 -8.93
C ASN A 87 19.50 7.01 -7.57
N ASN A 88 18.59 7.66 -6.84
CA ASN A 88 18.04 7.14 -5.58
C ASN A 88 17.26 5.84 -5.80
N LEU A 89 16.39 5.77 -6.81
CA LEU A 89 15.67 4.55 -7.15
C LEU A 89 16.62 3.38 -7.39
N TYR A 90 17.68 3.61 -8.19
CA TYR A 90 18.69 2.60 -8.44
C TYR A 90 19.40 2.18 -7.14
N ALA A 91 19.84 3.14 -6.33
CA ALA A 91 20.53 2.88 -5.07
C ALA A 91 19.65 2.06 -4.11
N TYR A 92 18.39 2.46 -3.91
CA TYR A 92 17.46 1.76 -3.02
C TYR A 92 17.12 0.36 -3.52
N CYS A 93 16.89 0.16 -4.82
CA CYS A 93 16.67 -1.16 -5.39
C CYS A 93 17.87 -2.10 -5.20
N MET A 94 19.10 -1.56 -5.19
CA MET A 94 20.32 -2.35 -5.00
C MET A 94 20.61 -2.64 -3.52
N TRP A 95 20.30 -1.69 -2.63
CA TRP A 95 20.64 -1.74 -1.22
C TRP A 95 19.55 -2.38 -0.35
N LEU A 96 18.30 -1.91 -0.43
CA LEU A 96 17.23 -2.31 0.50
C LEU A 96 16.96 -3.83 0.54
N PRO A 97 17.00 -4.58 -0.58
CA PRO A 97 16.82 -6.04 -0.53
C PRO A 97 17.95 -6.79 0.22
N ARG A 98 19.07 -6.12 0.49
CA ARG A 98 20.26 -6.70 1.16
C ARG A 98 20.53 -6.09 2.52
N ALA A 99 19.90 -4.95 2.83
CA ALA A 99 20.10 -4.24 4.08
C ALA A 99 19.50 -5.03 5.24
N SER A 100 20.28 -5.19 6.31
CA SER A 100 19.78 -5.65 7.59
C SER A 100 18.89 -4.59 8.23
N PHE A 101 18.04 -5.01 9.18
CA PHE A 101 17.16 -4.08 9.89
C PHE A 101 17.91 -2.96 10.63
N GLU A 102 19.12 -3.25 11.10
CA GLU A 102 20.00 -2.29 11.76
C GLU A 102 20.52 -1.25 10.77
N GLU A 103 20.83 -1.65 9.53
CA GLU A 103 21.27 -0.75 8.46
C GLU A 103 20.13 0.14 7.94
N LEU A 104 18.87 -0.32 8.01
CA LEU A 104 17.69 0.50 7.69
C LEU A 104 17.47 1.68 8.66
N SER A 105 18.15 1.68 9.81
CA SER A 105 18.10 2.77 10.79
C SER A 105 19.17 3.85 10.58
N LEU A 106 20.05 3.69 9.58
CA LEU A 106 21.03 4.71 9.20
C LEU A 106 20.41 5.67 8.19
N ASP A 107 20.02 6.85 8.68
CA ASP A 107 19.23 7.89 7.99
C ASP A 107 19.97 8.69 6.90
N GLU A 108 21.18 8.29 6.49
CA GLU A 108 22.15 9.35 6.14
C GLU A 108 22.32 9.71 4.67
N ILE A 109 21.76 8.98 3.70
CA ILE A 109 21.88 9.38 2.28
C ILE A 109 20.62 9.01 1.50
N GLY A 110 19.91 10.03 1.00
CA GLY A 110 18.86 9.86 0.00
C GLY A 110 17.68 10.80 0.15
N LEU A 111 16.50 10.34 -0.25
CA LEU A 111 15.27 11.13 -0.29
C LEU A 111 14.61 11.21 1.09
N TRP A 112 14.26 12.43 1.49
CA TRP A 112 13.48 12.77 2.67
C TRP A 112 12.13 13.31 2.24
N TYR A 113 11.10 12.98 3.01
CA TYR A 113 9.74 13.40 2.73
C TYR A 113 9.16 14.09 3.95
N GLU A 114 8.43 15.18 3.70
CA GLU A 114 7.73 15.94 4.73
C GLU A 114 6.32 16.26 4.24
N LEU A 115 5.34 16.16 5.13
CA LEU A 115 3.97 16.59 4.85
C LEU A 115 3.90 18.11 4.64
N THR A 116 3.13 18.51 3.64
CA THR A 116 2.71 19.90 3.47
C THR A 116 1.46 20.20 4.31
N SER A 117 1.02 21.46 4.31
CA SER A 117 -0.26 21.83 4.92
C SER A 117 -1.43 21.12 4.23
N GLU A 118 -1.38 20.99 2.91
CA GLU A 118 -2.36 20.29 2.08
C GLU A 118 -2.38 18.78 2.38
N GLY A 119 -1.21 18.17 2.56
CA GLY A 119 -1.10 16.77 2.96
C GLY A 119 -1.66 16.51 4.35
N ARG A 120 -1.41 17.41 5.31
CA ARG A 120 -2.00 17.33 6.65
C ARG A 120 -3.52 17.46 6.60
N ALA A 121 -4.06 18.42 5.84
CA ALA A 121 -5.50 18.56 5.65
C ALA A 121 -6.11 17.32 4.97
N ARG A 122 -5.39 16.70 4.03
CA ARG A 122 -5.79 15.44 3.40
C ARG A 122 -5.86 14.32 4.44
N TRP A 123 -4.85 14.20 5.30
CA TRP A 123 -4.79 13.20 6.38
C TRP A 123 -5.91 13.40 7.41
N GLU A 124 -6.14 14.63 7.89
CA GLU A 124 -7.23 14.95 8.83
C GLU A 124 -8.63 14.71 8.25
N GLY A 125 -8.75 14.85 6.92
CA GLY A 125 -9.98 14.53 6.18
C GLY A 125 -10.17 13.05 5.88
N LEU A 126 -9.20 12.19 6.19
CA LEU A 126 -9.41 10.76 6.19
C LEU A 126 -10.34 10.42 7.36
N PRO A 127 -11.40 9.62 7.16
CA PRO A 127 -12.19 9.12 8.28
C PRO A 127 -11.29 8.55 9.38
N ASP A 128 -11.62 8.73 10.67
CA ASP A 128 -10.93 8.03 11.79
C ASP A 128 -10.91 6.51 11.57
N ASP A 129 -11.92 6.02 10.86
CA ASP A 129 -12.03 4.65 10.40
C ASP A 129 -11.41 4.42 9.00
N SER A 130 -10.61 5.28 8.40
CA SER A 130 -10.10 5.07 7.03
C SER A 130 -9.18 3.86 6.95
N VAL A 131 -8.20 3.77 7.85
CA VAL A 131 -7.35 2.58 8.01
C VAL A 131 -8.16 1.37 8.50
N ASN A 132 -9.21 1.58 9.31
CA ASN A 132 -10.08 0.51 9.79
C ASN A 132 -11.15 0.04 8.78
N SER A 133 -11.60 0.90 7.88
CA SER A 133 -12.63 0.66 6.86
C SER A 133 -12.02 -0.04 5.67
N LEU A 134 -10.74 0.24 5.39
CA LEU A 134 -9.88 -0.59 4.56
C LEU A 134 -9.52 -1.92 5.23
N ARG A 135 -9.87 -2.12 6.52
CA ARG A 135 -9.82 -3.41 7.26
C ARG A 135 -11.22 -3.96 7.58
N GLN A 136 -12.30 -3.37 7.06
CA GLN A 136 -13.68 -3.87 7.23
C GLN A 136 -13.96 -5.01 6.25
N TRP A 137 -13.13 -6.04 6.31
CA TRP A 137 -13.34 -7.24 5.53
C TRP A 137 -12.84 -8.47 6.26
N LYS A 138 -13.44 -9.60 5.91
CA LYS A 138 -13.02 -10.93 6.33
C LYS A 138 -12.67 -11.70 5.07
N LEU A 139 -11.52 -12.38 5.09
CA LEU A 139 -11.10 -13.27 4.02
C LEU A 139 -11.08 -14.71 4.53
N ASP A 140 -11.72 -15.61 3.78
CA ASP A 140 -11.62 -17.05 3.94
C ASP A 140 -11.03 -17.64 2.65
N ASP A 141 -9.89 -18.33 2.75
CA ASP A 141 -9.27 -19.07 1.66
C ASP A 141 -9.57 -20.56 1.84
N SER A 142 -10.23 -21.15 0.83
CA SER A 142 -10.49 -22.58 0.75
C SER A 142 -9.63 -23.18 -0.35
N SER A 143 -8.45 -23.66 0.05
CA SER A 143 -7.46 -24.29 -0.83
C SER A 143 -8.02 -25.52 -1.55
N ASP A 144 -8.83 -26.33 -0.87
CA ASP A 144 -9.49 -27.52 -1.43
C ASP A 144 -10.38 -27.19 -2.65
N THR A 145 -11.01 -26.03 -2.63
CA THR A 145 -11.86 -25.55 -3.73
C THR A 145 -11.17 -24.50 -4.61
N SER A 146 -9.92 -24.16 -4.29
CA SER A 146 -9.14 -23.06 -4.87
C SER A 146 -9.99 -21.80 -5.01
N THR A 147 -10.65 -21.41 -3.91
CA THR A 147 -11.59 -20.29 -3.88
C THR A 147 -11.26 -19.36 -2.72
N ILE A 148 -11.17 -18.07 -3.01
CA ILE A 148 -11.06 -17.01 -2.01
C ILE A 148 -12.42 -16.37 -1.86
N VAL A 149 -12.86 -16.20 -0.62
CA VAL A 149 -14.11 -15.53 -0.28
C VAL A 149 -13.77 -14.32 0.58
N ILE A 150 -14.24 -13.15 0.16
CA ILE A 150 -14.07 -11.91 0.92
C ILE A 150 -15.43 -11.35 1.24
N GLN A 151 -15.68 -11.11 2.52
CA GLN A 151 -16.86 -10.44 3.03
C GLN A 151 -16.47 -9.00 3.39
N ALA A 152 -17.13 -8.00 2.83
CA ALA A 152 -16.81 -6.59 3.01
C ALA A 152 -18.07 -5.72 3.01
N ALA A 153 -17.95 -4.44 3.35
CA ALA A 153 -19.09 -3.51 3.28
C ALA A 153 -19.61 -3.29 1.85
N ASN A 154 -18.74 -3.36 0.83
CA ASN A 154 -19.12 -3.26 -0.58
C ASN A 154 -18.12 -4.01 -1.48
N THR A 155 -18.41 -4.02 -2.78
CA THR A 155 -17.63 -4.79 -3.77
C THR A 155 -16.24 -4.19 -3.97
N GLU A 156 -16.12 -2.87 -3.83
CA GLU A 156 -14.88 -2.12 -3.99
C GLU A 156 -13.88 -2.50 -2.89
N ILE A 157 -14.31 -2.51 -1.63
CA ILE A 157 -13.49 -2.94 -0.49
C ILE A 157 -13.12 -4.43 -0.62
N ALA A 158 -14.03 -5.28 -1.08
CA ALA A 158 -13.71 -6.70 -1.29
C ALA A 158 -12.62 -6.90 -2.35
N LYS A 159 -12.67 -6.14 -3.45
CA LYS A 159 -11.63 -6.17 -4.48
C LYS A 159 -10.29 -5.65 -3.96
N GLU A 160 -10.31 -4.62 -3.14
CA GLU A 160 -9.11 -4.07 -2.53
C GLU A 160 -8.45 -5.07 -1.57
N ALA A 161 -9.24 -5.68 -0.70
CA ALA A 161 -8.82 -6.76 0.17
C ALA A 161 -8.22 -7.93 -0.62
N LEU A 162 -8.81 -8.29 -1.76
CA LEU A 162 -8.26 -9.31 -2.65
C LEU A 162 -6.90 -8.91 -3.20
N ARG A 163 -6.75 -7.67 -3.69
CA ARG A 163 -5.47 -7.16 -4.20
C ARG A 163 -4.41 -7.17 -3.12
N PHE A 164 -4.75 -6.71 -1.93
CA PHE A 164 -3.86 -6.76 -0.77
C PHE A 164 -3.44 -8.20 -0.49
N TRP A 165 -4.38 -9.13 -0.42
CA TRP A 165 -4.06 -10.54 -0.17
C TRP A 165 -3.21 -11.17 -1.27
N LEU A 166 -3.50 -10.90 -2.55
CA LEU A 166 -2.72 -11.40 -3.70
C LEU A 166 -1.29 -10.85 -3.69
N PHE A 167 -1.11 -9.63 -3.20
CA PHE A 167 0.21 -9.04 -3.02
C PHE A 167 1.07 -9.84 -2.02
N TYR A 168 0.48 -10.37 -0.93
CA TYR A 168 1.16 -11.32 -0.04
C TYR A 168 1.24 -12.75 -0.59
N ASN A 169 0.46 -13.08 -1.63
CA ASN A 169 0.37 -14.42 -2.19
C ASN A 169 0.67 -14.42 -3.70
N PRO A 170 1.89 -14.01 -4.13
CA PRO A 170 2.20 -13.79 -5.55
C PRO A 170 2.17 -15.08 -6.41
N LYS A 171 2.16 -16.26 -5.77
CA LYS A 171 1.99 -17.54 -6.46
C LYS A 171 0.54 -17.81 -6.88
N ILE A 172 -0.40 -16.96 -6.49
CA ILE A 172 -1.83 -17.17 -6.72
C ILE A 172 -2.32 -16.24 -7.84
N ASN A 173 -2.93 -16.84 -8.86
CA ASN A 173 -3.56 -16.13 -9.96
C ASN A 173 -5.07 -16.34 -9.94
N ILE A 174 -5.83 -15.25 -10.03
CA ILE A 174 -7.28 -15.32 -10.13
C ILE A 174 -7.72 -15.79 -11.51
N VAL A 175 -8.68 -16.70 -11.56
CA VAL A 175 -9.31 -17.15 -12.80
C VAL A 175 -10.23 -16.05 -13.32
N ASN A 176 -9.93 -15.54 -14.52
CA ASN A 176 -10.73 -14.49 -15.16
C ASN A 176 -12.22 -14.87 -15.27
N GLY A 177 -13.10 -13.94 -14.90
CA GLY A 177 -14.55 -14.15 -14.95
C GLY A 177 -15.12 -15.05 -13.85
N SER A 178 -14.31 -15.51 -12.90
CA SER A 178 -14.78 -16.36 -11.79
C SER A 178 -15.47 -15.60 -10.65
N MET A 179 -15.48 -14.27 -10.71
CA MET A 179 -16.03 -13.42 -9.65
C MET A 179 -17.54 -13.64 -9.50
N THR A 180 -17.98 -13.94 -8.29
CA THR A 180 -19.40 -13.93 -7.91
C THR A 180 -19.62 -12.96 -6.75
N ILE A 181 -20.80 -12.32 -6.70
CA ILE A 181 -21.16 -11.33 -5.68
C ILE A 181 -22.51 -11.74 -5.08
N GLU A 182 -22.55 -11.88 -3.76
CA GLU A 182 -23.76 -12.19 -2.99
C GLU A 182 -23.94 -11.14 -1.89
N PRO A 183 -25.14 -10.57 -1.68
CA PRO A 183 -25.39 -9.74 -0.51
C PRO A 183 -25.34 -10.60 0.75
N ILE A 184 -24.84 -10.02 1.85
CA ILE A 184 -24.82 -10.68 3.17
C ILE A 184 -25.55 -9.86 4.22
N SER A 185 -26.13 -10.55 5.19
CA SER A 185 -26.63 -9.93 6.41
C SER A 185 -25.49 -9.40 7.27
N ASP A 186 -25.83 -8.60 8.27
CA ASP A 186 -24.87 -8.01 9.18
C ASP A 186 -23.88 -9.04 9.75
N LEU A 187 -22.59 -8.73 9.60
CA LEU A 187 -21.48 -9.57 10.03
C LEU A 187 -20.67 -8.81 11.08
N SER A 188 -20.36 -9.48 12.20
CA SER A 188 -19.43 -8.94 13.19
C SER A 188 -18.05 -9.55 12.97
N LEU A 189 -17.05 -8.70 12.79
CA LEU A 189 -15.64 -9.07 12.70
C LEU A 189 -15.08 -9.38 14.11
N SER A 190 -13.94 -10.07 14.16
CA SER A 190 -13.28 -10.46 15.42
C SER A 190 -12.84 -9.28 16.30
N ASN A 191 -12.61 -8.12 15.69
CA ASN A 191 -12.28 -6.86 16.38
C ASN A 191 -13.53 -6.10 16.89
N GLY A 192 -14.73 -6.67 16.75
CA GLY A 192 -15.99 -6.04 17.17
C GLY A 192 -16.60 -5.09 16.14
N THR A 193 -15.92 -4.81 15.02
CA THR A 193 -16.47 -4.00 13.93
C THR A 193 -17.62 -4.73 13.24
N LYS A 194 -18.69 -4.02 12.93
CA LYS A 194 -19.85 -4.56 12.21
C LYS A 194 -19.85 -4.11 10.75
N ILE A 195 -19.97 -5.08 9.85
CA ILE A 195 -20.29 -4.86 8.45
C ILE A 195 -21.82 -4.96 8.33
N ILE A 196 -22.49 -3.86 7.99
CA ILE A 196 -23.95 -3.78 7.86
C ILE A 196 -24.31 -3.85 6.37
N ASN A 197 -25.26 -4.73 6.00
CA ASN A 197 -25.70 -4.91 4.60
C ASN A 197 -24.53 -5.06 3.59
N GLY A 198 -23.53 -5.87 3.94
CA GLY A 198 -22.33 -6.03 3.13
C GLY A 198 -22.50 -6.91 1.91
N VAL A 199 -21.37 -7.24 1.28
CA VAL A 199 -21.27 -8.22 0.20
C VAL A 199 -20.28 -9.31 0.56
N LYS A 200 -20.53 -10.51 0.03
CA LYS A 200 -19.60 -11.61 -0.08
C LYS A 200 -19.21 -11.73 -1.55
N VAL A 201 -17.94 -11.51 -1.83
CA VAL A 201 -17.38 -11.68 -3.16
C VAL A 201 -16.47 -12.89 -3.15
N SER A 202 -16.62 -13.78 -4.13
CA SER A 202 -15.74 -14.95 -4.23
C SER A 202 -15.10 -15.05 -5.61
N TRP A 203 -13.87 -15.58 -5.61
CA TRP A 203 -13.06 -15.79 -6.81
C TRP A 203 -12.45 -17.17 -6.78
N ARG A 204 -12.38 -17.82 -7.94
CA ARG A 204 -11.56 -19.01 -8.12
C ARG A 204 -10.12 -18.60 -8.44
N TYR A 205 -9.16 -19.36 -7.96
CA TYR A 205 -7.75 -19.12 -8.23
C TYR A 205 -7.02 -20.39 -8.68
N GLN A 206 -5.81 -20.19 -9.19
CA GLN A 206 -4.86 -21.25 -9.54
C GLN A 206 -3.45 -20.85 -9.09
N LEU A 207 -2.60 -21.85 -8.83
CA LEU A 207 -1.21 -21.62 -8.51
C LEU A 207 -0.40 -21.41 -9.80
N THR A 208 0.51 -20.44 -9.80
CA THR A 208 1.49 -20.25 -10.88
C THR A 208 2.48 -21.41 -10.84
N PRO A 209 2.68 -22.14 -11.95
CA PRO A 209 3.70 -23.17 -12.00
C PRO A 209 5.11 -22.55 -11.89
N HIS A 210 5.98 -23.24 -11.16
CA HIS A 210 7.39 -22.90 -10.99
C HIS A 210 8.20 -23.14 -12.27
#